data_AF-A0A6B2LUJ9-F1
#
_entry.id   AF-A0A6B2LUJ9-F1
#
_cell.length_a   1.000
_cell.length_b   1.000
_cell.length_c   1.000
_cell.angle_alpha   90.00
_cell.angle_beta   90.00
_cell.angle_gamma   90.00
#
_symmetry.space_group_name_H-M   'P 1'
#
loop_
_entity.id
_entity.type
_entity.pdbx_description
1 polymer ?
#
loop_
_entity_poly.entity_id
_entity_poly.type
_entity_poly.pdbx_seq_one_letter_code
_entity_poly.pdbx_strand_id
1 'polypeptide(L)'
;MFGWGDNGCGQLGIGNTSNQSVPHKIEMLKDVCKIGIGGYHSLFLKDDKTLFSCGNNQRGQLGIGNNSNQNTPNKINSLRDVLQIACGEQHSMALTMDGSLFCWGDNQ
;
A
#
# COMPACT_ATOMS: atom_id res chain seq x y z
N MET A 1 3.11 -4.84 -13.32
CA MET A 1 1.99 -3.94 -12.96
C MET A 1 2.33 -2.53 -13.40
N PHE A 2 1.33 -1.73 -13.74
CA PHE A 2 1.50 -0.32 -14.11
C PHE A 2 0.65 0.56 -13.20
N GLY A 3 1.12 1.78 -12.93
CA GLY A 3 0.37 2.82 -12.22
C GLY A 3 0.52 4.15 -12.95
N TRP A 4 -0.50 4.99 -12.88
CA TRP A 4 -0.50 6.34 -13.44
C TRP A 4 -1.45 7.24 -12.65
N GLY A 5 -1.35 8.55 -12.86
CA GLY A 5 -2.16 9.57 -12.19
C GLY A 5 -1.35 10.40 -11.20
N ASP A 6 -2.03 10.86 -10.14
CA ASP A 6 -1.43 11.62 -9.06
C ASP A 6 -0.42 10.77 -8.27
N ASN A 7 0.70 11.39 -7.92
CA ASN A 7 1.80 10.76 -7.21
C ASN A 7 2.45 11.70 -6.18
N GLY A 8 1.76 12.78 -5.78
CA GLY A 8 2.33 13.80 -4.89
C GLY A 8 2.80 13.26 -3.54
N CYS A 9 2.24 12.13 -3.09
CA CYS A 9 2.63 11.44 -1.86
C CYS A 9 3.48 10.18 -2.11
N GLY A 10 3.78 9.84 -3.36
CA GLY A 10 4.48 8.61 -3.73
C GLY A 10 3.56 7.39 -3.84
N GLN A 11 2.24 7.58 -3.97
CA GLN A 11 1.24 6.51 -3.97
C GLN A 11 1.33 5.56 -5.17
N LEU A 12 2.09 5.91 -6.22
CA LEU A 12 2.38 5.00 -7.33
C LEU A 12 3.53 4.04 -7.02
N GLY A 13 4.37 4.31 -6.01
CA GLY A 13 5.45 3.40 -5.61
C GLY A 13 6.58 3.30 -6.64
N ILE A 14 6.83 4.35 -7.41
CA ILE A 14 7.83 4.37 -8.51
C ILE A 14 9.17 5.03 -8.13
N GLY A 15 9.42 5.25 -6.84
CA GLY A 15 10.68 5.83 -6.34
C GLY A 15 10.80 7.35 -6.49
N ASN A 16 9.71 8.03 -6.84
CA ASN A 16 9.62 9.49 -6.90
C ASN A 16 8.18 9.94 -6.57
N THR A 17 7.96 11.26 -6.53
CA THR A 17 6.65 11.89 -6.26
C THR A 17 6.09 12.66 -7.47
N SER A 18 6.57 12.35 -8.68
CA SER A 18 6.14 13.00 -9.90
C SER A 18 4.91 12.31 -10.48
N ASN A 19 3.88 13.09 -10.80
CA ASN A 19 2.66 12.59 -11.45
C ASN A 19 2.98 11.92 -12.78
N GLN A 20 2.24 10.87 -13.11
CA GLN A 20 2.44 10.10 -14.34
C GLN A 20 1.20 10.25 -15.23
N SER A 21 1.35 10.92 -16.37
CA SER A 21 0.24 11.09 -17.33
C SER A 21 0.01 9.87 -18.22
N VAL A 22 0.91 8.88 -18.16
CA VAL A 22 0.86 7.63 -18.90
C VAL A 22 1.19 6.46 -17.98
N PRO A 23 0.75 5.22 -18.30
CA PRO A 23 1.11 4.03 -17.53
C PRO A 23 2.61 3.91 -17.30
N HIS A 24 3.03 3.96 -16.04
CA HIS A 24 4.41 3.77 -15.62
C HIS A 24 4.57 2.38 -14.98
N LYS A 25 5.60 1.64 -15.39
CA LYS A 25 5.84 0.29 -14.86
C LYS A 25 6.40 0.37 -13.44
N ILE A 26 5.78 -0.32 -12.50
CA ILE A 26 6.27 -0.40 -11.12
C ILE A 26 7.25 -1.57 -11.04
N GLU A 27 8.56 -1.27 -11.08
CA GLU A 27 9.62 -2.30 -11.16
C GLU A 27 9.91 -3.00 -9.83
N MET A 28 9.64 -2.34 -8.69
CA MET A 28 9.98 -2.84 -7.36
C MET A 28 9.04 -3.93 -6.83
N LEU A 29 7.96 -4.22 -7.54
CA LEU A 29 6.98 -5.23 -7.15
C LEU A 29 6.78 -6.25 -8.27
N LYS A 30 6.80 -7.52 -7.88
CA LYS A 30 6.45 -8.68 -8.72
C LYS A 30 5.40 -9.51 -8.00
N ASP A 31 4.67 -10.33 -8.76
CA ASP A 31 3.72 -11.31 -8.22
C ASP A 31 2.65 -10.69 -7.30
N VAL A 32 2.18 -9.49 -7.66
CA VAL A 32 1.09 -8.79 -6.99
C VAL A 32 -0.23 -9.36 -7.50
N CYS A 33 -1.07 -9.85 -6.59
CA CYS A 33 -2.35 -10.47 -6.93
C CYS A 33 -3.56 -9.62 -6.52
N LYS A 34 -3.41 -8.70 -5.56
CA LYS A 34 -4.43 -7.71 -5.22
C LYS A 34 -3.83 -6.36 -4.90
N ILE A 35 -4.62 -5.32 -5.17
CA ILE A 35 -4.26 -3.93 -4.92
C ILE A 35 -5.41 -3.29 -4.14
N GLY A 36 -5.09 -2.57 -3.08
CA GLY A 36 -6.02 -1.68 -2.37
C GLY A 36 -5.55 -0.24 -2.57
N ILE A 37 -6.47 0.68 -2.86
CA ILE A 37 -6.15 2.08 -3.10
C ILE A 37 -6.96 2.92 -2.09
N GLY A 38 -6.26 3.68 -1.26
CA GLY A 38 -6.85 4.71 -0.40
C GLY A 38 -6.78 6.09 -1.05
N GLY A 39 -6.96 7.16 -0.26
CA GLY A 39 -6.94 8.53 -0.79
C GLY A 39 -5.60 8.93 -1.42
N TYR A 40 -4.52 8.69 -0.68
CA TYR A 40 -3.14 8.98 -1.12
C TYR A 40 -2.16 7.86 -0.78
N HIS A 41 -2.64 6.63 -0.59
CA HIS A 41 -1.79 5.47 -0.29
C HIS A 41 -2.28 4.24 -1.04
N SER A 42 -1.38 3.28 -1.23
CA SER A 42 -1.64 2.04 -1.94
C SER A 42 -1.16 0.85 -1.13
N LEU A 43 -1.93 -0.23 -1.15
CA LEU A 43 -1.59 -1.55 -0.63
C LEU A 43 -1.39 -2.53 -1.79
N PHE A 44 -0.38 -3.39 -1.67
CA PHE A 44 -0.07 -4.42 -2.65
C PHE A 44 0.07 -5.77 -1.95
N LEU A 45 -0.88 -6.68 -2.20
CA LEU A 45 -0.81 -8.04 -1.72
C LEU A 45 -0.15 -8.92 -2.78
N LYS A 46 0.90 -9.62 -2.39
CA LYS A 46 1.60 -10.59 -3.23
C LYS A 46 1.00 -11.99 -3.10
N ASP A 47 1.27 -12.85 -4.09
CA ASP A 47 0.87 -14.25 -4.11
C ASP A 47 1.41 -15.05 -2.90
N ASP A 48 2.60 -14.69 -2.44
CA ASP A 48 3.25 -15.22 -1.23
C ASP A 48 2.63 -14.73 0.09
N LYS A 49 1.49 -14.03 0.02
CA LYS A 49 0.70 -13.54 1.17
C LYS A 49 1.40 -12.47 1.99
N THR A 50 2.46 -11.86 1.45
CA THR A 50 3.09 -10.68 2.02
C THR A 50 2.42 -9.40 1.52
N LEU A 51 2.36 -8.40 2.40
CA LEU A 51 1.71 -7.12 2.14
C LEU A 51 2.74 -6.01 2.09
N PHE A 52 2.63 -5.16 1.07
CA PHE A 52 3.44 -3.97 0.87
C PHE A 52 2.56 -2.74 0.80
N SER A 53 3.12 -1.58 1.13
CA SER A 53 2.42 -0.30 1.07
C SER A 53 3.32 0.85 0.62
N CYS A 54 2.74 1.87 -0.01
CA CYS A 54 3.43 3.13 -0.33
C CYS A 54 2.43 4.31 -0.37
N GLY A 55 2.95 5.53 -0.42
CA GLY A 55 2.19 6.77 -0.46
C GLY A 55 2.22 7.54 0.86
N ASN A 56 1.13 8.24 1.15
CA ASN A 56 0.91 9.03 2.35
C ASN A 56 0.88 8.11 3.58
N ASN A 57 1.59 8.52 4.63
CA ASN A 57 1.67 7.82 5.90
C ASN A 57 1.46 8.72 7.13
N GLN A 58 0.95 9.95 6.95
CA GLN A 58 0.83 10.92 8.04
C GLN A 58 -0.03 10.43 9.21
N ARG A 59 -0.98 9.52 8.93
CA ARG A 59 -1.84 8.87 9.94
C ARG A 59 -1.43 7.43 10.25
N GLY A 60 -0.29 6.98 9.74
CA GLY A 60 0.13 5.59 9.86
C GLY A 60 -0.55 4.65 8.86
N GLN A 61 -1.10 5.15 7.75
CA GLN A 61 -1.85 4.36 6.76
C GLN A 61 -1.03 3.21 6.14
N LEU A 62 0.30 3.31 6.17
CA LEU A 62 1.18 2.31 5.58
C LEU A 62 1.46 1.13 6.52
N GLY A 63 1.22 1.25 7.82
CA GLY A 63 1.42 0.15 8.78
C GLY A 63 2.88 -0.24 9.02
N ILE A 64 3.84 0.61 8.63
CA ILE A 64 5.29 0.30 8.65
C ILE A 64 6.01 0.71 9.95
N GLY A 65 5.26 1.00 11.02
CA GLY A 65 5.83 1.35 12.33
C GLY A 65 6.38 2.79 12.46
N ASN A 66 6.03 3.68 11.52
CA ASN A 66 6.30 5.11 11.58
C ASN A 66 5.22 5.87 10.77
N ASN A 67 5.33 7.20 10.69
CA ASN A 67 4.38 8.08 9.98
C ASN A 67 5.00 8.81 8.77
N SER A 68 6.11 8.30 8.23
CA SER A 68 6.81 8.90 7.09
C SER A 68 6.28 8.35 5.77
N ASN A 69 5.94 9.24 4.83
CA ASN A 69 5.53 8.87 3.47
C ASN A 69 6.59 8.00 2.79
N GLN A 70 6.15 7.09 1.92
CA GLN A 70 7.05 6.20 1.19
C GLN A 70 6.77 6.29 -0.31
N ASN A 71 7.77 6.64 -1.10
CA ASN A 71 7.66 6.64 -2.57
C ASN A 71 8.06 5.31 -3.20
N THR A 72 8.51 4.34 -2.39
CA THR A 72 8.75 2.96 -2.76
C THR A 72 7.86 2.02 -1.93
N PRO A 73 7.44 0.88 -2.49
CA PRO A 73 6.72 -0.14 -1.75
C PRO A 73 7.57 -0.68 -0.60
N ASN A 74 7.07 -0.54 0.62
CA ASN A 74 7.68 -1.07 1.83
C ASN A 74 6.86 -2.23 2.37
N LYS A 75 7.55 -3.28 2.83
CA LYS A 75 6.90 -4.46 3.41
C LYS A 75 6.33 -4.13 4.79
N ILE A 76 5.09 -4.54 5.04
CA ILE A 76 4.48 -4.49 6.38
C ILE A 76 4.92 -5.73 7.15
N ASN A 77 6.03 -5.61 7.90
CA ASN A 77 6.65 -6.76 8.59
C ASN A 77 5.84 -7.32 9.77
N SER A 78 4.92 -6.54 10.31
CA SER A 78 4.03 -6.95 11.41
C SER A 78 2.90 -7.89 10.97
N LEU A 79 2.70 -8.08 9.66
CA LEU A 79 1.64 -8.93 9.10
C LEU A 79 2.23 -10.01 8.17
N ARG A 80 1.59 -11.17 8.20
CA ARG A 80 1.86 -12.32 7.32
C ARG A 80 0.55 -13.04 7.01
N ASP A 81 0.59 -13.95 6.05
CA ASP A 81 -0.55 -14.80 5.70
C ASP A 81 -1.82 -13.99 5.37
N VAL A 82 -1.64 -12.84 4.70
CA VAL A 82 -2.74 -11.94 4.31
C VAL A 82 -3.55 -12.55 3.17
N LEU A 83 -4.86 -12.58 3.35
CA LEU A 83 -5.84 -13.16 2.43
C LEU A 83 -6.58 -12.10 1.60
N GLN A 84 -7.01 -11.01 2.24
CA GLN A 84 -7.71 -9.89 1.62
C GLN A 84 -7.18 -8.57 2.16
N ILE A 85 -7.32 -7.53 1.35
CA ILE A 85 -6.95 -6.15 1.70
C ILE A 85 -8.07 -5.21 1.27
N ALA A 86 -8.22 -4.12 2.02
CA ALA A 86 -9.11 -3.01 1.69
C ALA A 86 -8.51 -1.70 2.22
N CYS A 87 -8.88 -0.59 1.59
CA CYS A 87 -8.45 0.75 1.99
C CYS A 87 -9.67 1.66 2.14
N GLY A 88 -9.68 2.45 3.22
CA GLY A 88 -10.46 3.68 3.28
C GLY A 88 -9.63 4.87 2.81
N GLU A 89 -10.13 6.09 3.01
CA GLU A 89 -9.41 7.30 2.61
C GLU A 89 -8.07 7.43 3.35
N GLN A 90 -8.10 7.24 4.67
CA GLN A 90 -6.95 7.41 5.58
C GLN A 90 -6.69 6.19 6.48
N HIS A 91 -7.28 5.04 6.18
CA HIS A 91 -7.00 3.79 6.88
C HIS A 91 -6.89 2.60 5.92
N SER A 92 -6.33 1.53 6.43
CA SER A 92 -6.06 0.29 5.72
C SER A 92 -6.53 -0.90 6.56
N MET A 93 -6.90 -1.97 5.87
CA MET A 93 -7.41 -3.19 6.48
C MET A 93 -6.80 -4.43 5.80
N ALA A 94 -6.56 -5.46 6.60
CA ALA A 94 -6.15 -6.78 6.11
C ALA A 94 -6.87 -7.90 6.87
N LEU A 95 -7.38 -8.88 6.13
CA LEU A 95 -7.88 -10.15 6.67
C LEU A 95 -6.80 -11.21 6.46
N THR A 96 -6.41 -11.93 7.50
CA THR A 96 -5.43 -13.02 7.45
C THR A 96 -6.08 -14.38 7.31
N MET A 97 -5.30 -15.41 6.94
CA MET A 97 -5.80 -16.78 6.74
C MET A 97 -6.39 -17.43 8.00
N ASP A 98 -5.94 -17.02 9.18
CA ASP A 98 -6.47 -17.48 10.47
C ASP A 98 -7.81 -16.81 10.84
N GLY A 99 -8.32 -15.91 10.00
CA GLY A 99 -9.57 -15.18 10.22
C GLY A 99 -9.41 -13.89 11.01
N SER A 100 -8.19 -13.50 11.38
CA SER A 100 -7.96 -12.23 12.09
C SER A 100 -8.12 -11.03 11.14
N LEU A 101 -8.79 -9.98 11.63
CA LEU A 101 -8.94 -8.70 10.92
C LEU A 101 -8.05 -7.64 11.59
N PHE A 102 -7.21 -7.00 10.80
CA PHE A 102 -6.35 -5.90 11.21
C PHE A 102 -6.79 -4.61 10.54
N CYS A 103 -6.82 -3.53 11.30
CA CYS A 103 -7.07 -2.17 10.80
C CYS A 103 -6.00 -1.23 11.35
N TRP A 104 -5.53 -0.28 10.53
CA TRP A 104 -4.56 0.73 10.94
C TRP A 104 -4.74 2.02 10.12
N GLY A 105 -4.21 3.14 10.62
CA GLY A 105 -4.44 4.47 10.06
C GLY A 105 -5.44 5.27 10.89
N ASP A 106 -6.07 6.28 10.26
CA ASP A 106 -7.10 7.12 10.89
C ASP A 106 -8.49 6.51 10.71
N ASN A 107 -9.12 6.14 11.82
CA ASN A 107 -10.47 5.55 11.87
C ASN A 107 -11.46 6.51 12.55
N GLN A 108 -11.48 7.77 12.13
CA GLN A 108 -12.51 8.73 12.53
C GLN A 108 -13.83 8.48 11.80
#